data_AF-D8EWW7-F1
#
_entry.id   AF-D8EWW7-F1
#
_cell.length_a   1.000
_cell.length_b   1.000
_cell.length_c   1.000
_cell.angle_alpha   90.00
_cell.angle_beta   90.00
_cell.angle_gamma   90.00
#
_symmetry.space_group_name_H-M   'P 1'
#
loop_
_entity.id
_entity.type
_entity.pdbx_description
1 polymer ?
#
loop_
_entity_poly.entity_id
_entity_poly.type
_entity_poly.pdbx_seq_one_letter_code
_entity_poly.pdbx_strand_id
1 'polypeptide(L)'
;MDNETLKTMSSPCGLPCFHCAAYLARENPEILERLVSALGVSPDKATCKGCRPQNGKIPLVNPKRTCEILLCTNKKEIDFCHECDDFPCERFQPYADQAHFPHNTKMYQLCMMKKLGFEAWAENNAAQIWDTYRTVPFSFDNILY
;
A
#
# COMPACT_ATOMS: atom_id res chain seq x y z
N MET A 1 -14.48 -9.88 1.07
CA MET A 1 -13.45 -10.60 0.29
C MET A 1 -13.01 -11.78 1.14
N ASP A 2 -12.81 -12.95 0.55
CA ASP A 2 -12.17 -14.07 1.25
C ASP A 2 -10.67 -13.76 1.51
N ASN A 3 -10.03 -14.58 2.35
CA ASN A 3 -8.65 -14.36 2.77
C ASN A 3 -7.64 -14.41 1.61
N GLU A 4 -7.83 -15.30 0.63
CA GLU A 4 -6.94 -15.40 -0.53
C GLU A 4 -7.03 -14.16 -1.41
N THR A 5 -8.25 -13.67 -1.63
CA THR A 5 -8.49 -12.40 -2.34
C THR A 5 -7.84 -11.24 -1.58
N LEU A 6 -7.99 -11.15 -0.26
CA LEU A 6 -7.35 -10.11 0.55
C LEU A 6 -5.82 -10.19 0.47
N LYS A 7 -5.23 -11.39 0.51
CA LYS A 7 -3.79 -11.61 0.41
C LYS A 7 -3.26 -11.18 -0.96
N THR A 8 -3.96 -11.56 -2.02
CA THR A 8 -3.69 -11.12 -3.39
C THR A 8 -3.77 -9.60 -3.53
N MET A 9 -4.72 -8.98 -2.82
CA MET A 9 -4.93 -7.54 -2.80
C MET A 9 -4.10 -6.80 -1.73
N SER A 10 -3.16 -7.48 -1.08
CA SER A 10 -2.21 -6.91 -0.16
C SER A 10 -0.82 -6.94 -0.77
N SER A 11 -0.22 -5.76 -0.92
CA SER A 11 1.14 -5.70 -1.46
C SER A 11 2.15 -6.33 -0.51
N PRO A 12 3.23 -6.95 -1.01
CA PRO A 12 4.27 -7.50 -0.14
C PRO A 12 4.91 -6.44 0.78
N CYS A 13 4.87 -5.17 0.36
CA CYS A 13 5.39 -4.05 1.12
C CYS A 13 4.43 -3.46 2.18
N GLY A 14 3.27 -4.08 2.43
CA GLY A 14 2.34 -3.68 3.49
C GLY A 14 1.23 -2.70 3.08
N LEU A 15 1.22 -2.18 1.85
CA LEU A 15 0.09 -1.37 1.37
C LEU A 15 -1.16 -2.27 1.18
N PRO A 16 -2.32 -1.90 1.77
CA PRO A 16 -3.59 -2.55 1.51
C PRO A 16 -4.17 -2.03 0.19
N CYS A 17 -3.88 -2.68 -0.94
CA CYS A 17 -4.36 -2.20 -2.24
C CYS A 17 -5.89 -2.15 -2.31
N PHE A 18 -6.59 -2.97 -1.54
CA PHE A 18 -8.05 -2.94 -1.41
C PHE A 18 -8.61 -1.63 -0.80
N HIS A 19 -7.78 -0.80 -0.17
CA HIS A 19 -8.14 0.56 0.28
C HIS A 19 -7.52 1.69 -0.57
N CYS A 20 -6.75 1.34 -1.60
CA CYS A 20 -6.10 2.32 -2.46
C CYS A 20 -7.09 2.98 -3.42
N ALA A 21 -7.08 4.32 -3.48
CA ALA A 21 -7.96 5.08 -4.36
C ALA A 21 -7.85 4.62 -5.83
N ALA A 22 -6.66 4.34 -6.34
CA ALA A 22 -6.47 3.89 -7.72
C ALA A 22 -7.09 2.51 -7.99
N TYR A 23 -7.17 1.64 -6.97
CA TYR A 23 -7.86 0.36 -7.10
C TYR A 23 -9.38 0.52 -7.10
N LEU A 24 -9.89 1.34 -6.18
CA LEU A 24 -11.31 1.65 -6.02
C LEU A 24 -11.89 2.42 -7.21
N ALA A 25 -11.08 3.26 -7.86
CA ALA A 25 -11.46 4.05 -9.04
C ALA A 25 -11.96 3.21 -10.23
N ARG A 26 -11.64 1.91 -10.28
CA ARG A 26 -12.14 1.00 -11.33
C ARG A 26 -13.65 0.81 -11.27
N GLU A 27 -14.22 0.94 -10.07
CA GLU A 27 -15.64 0.69 -9.79
C GLU A 27 -16.34 1.93 -9.23
N ASN A 28 -15.61 3.04 -9.03
CA ASN A 28 -16.13 4.28 -8.48
C ASN A 28 -15.73 5.48 -9.36
N PRO A 29 -16.66 5.99 -10.21
CA PRO A 29 -16.40 7.11 -11.10
C PRO A 29 -16.00 8.41 -10.40
N GLU A 30 -16.51 8.65 -9.19
CA GLU A 30 -16.17 9.86 -8.41
C GLU A 30 -14.71 9.83 -7.94
N ILE A 31 -14.25 8.67 -7.45
CA ILE A 31 -12.83 8.49 -7.09
C ILE A 31 -11.94 8.64 -8.33
N LEU A 32 -12.38 8.09 -9.47
CA LEU A 32 -11.64 8.20 -10.74
C LEU A 32 -11.49 9.65 -11.18
N GLU A 33 -12.57 10.43 -11.19
CA GLU A 33 -12.56 11.84 -11.57
C GLU A 33 -11.60 12.65 -10.67
N ARG A 34 -11.66 12.44 -9.36
CA ARG A 34 -10.75 13.08 -8.39
C ARG A 34 -9.29 12.73 -8.67
N LEU A 35 -8.98 11.48 -8.98
CA LEU A 35 -7.60 11.06 -9.30
C LEU A 35 -7.11 11.64 -10.64
N VAL A 36 -7.94 11.63 -11.67
CA VAL A 36 -7.61 12.23 -12.98
C VAL A 36 -7.30 13.71 -12.81
N SER A 37 -8.12 14.44 -12.06
CA SER A 37 -7.92 15.86 -11.76
C SER A 37 -6.64 16.10 -10.95
N ALA A 38 -6.43 15.34 -9.87
CA ALA A 38 -5.30 15.52 -8.97
C ALA A 38 -3.95 15.15 -9.62
N LEU A 39 -3.93 14.15 -10.50
CA LEU A 39 -2.71 13.61 -11.10
C LEU A 39 -2.43 14.16 -12.50
N GLY A 40 -3.41 14.77 -13.17
CA GLY A 40 -3.26 15.26 -14.54
C GLY A 40 -3.01 14.14 -15.56
N VAL A 41 -3.56 12.95 -15.33
CA VAL A 41 -3.39 11.77 -16.20
C VAL A 41 -4.72 11.32 -16.79
N SER A 42 -4.68 10.56 -17.87
CA SER A 42 -5.88 9.98 -18.49
C SER A 42 -6.55 8.94 -17.57
N PRO A 43 -7.87 8.70 -17.69
CA PRO A 43 -8.60 7.77 -16.82
C PRO A 43 -8.02 6.36 -16.78
N ASP A 44 -7.51 5.85 -17.90
CA ASP A 44 -6.84 4.54 -17.99
C ASP A 44 -5.58 4.47 -17.12
N LYS A 45 -4.86 5.59 -16.96
CA LYS A 45 -3.65 5.69 -16.14
C LYS A 45 -3.96 5.95 -14.66
N ALA A 46 -5.15 6.44 -14.33
CA ALA A 46 -5.57 6.72 -12.95
C ALA A 46 -6.07 5.48 -12.20
N THR A 47 -6.17 4.32 -12.85
CA THR A 47 -6.64 3.06 -12.24
C THR A 47 -5.53 2.03 -12.05
N CYS A 48 -5.70 1.11 -11.09
CA CYS A 48 -4.72 0.09 -10.72
C CYS A 48 -5.40 -1.23 -10.34
N LYS A 49 -4.81 -2.37 -10.68
CA LYS A 49 -5.31 -3.71 -10.29
C LYS A 49 -4.56 -4.31 -9.09
N GLY A 50 -3.57 -3.60 -8.56
CA GLY A 50 -2.71 -4.08 -7.48
C GLY A 50 -1.40 -4.68 -8.00
N CYS A 51 -0.38 -4.74 -7.14
CA CYS A 51 0.96 -5.14 -7.56
C CYS A 51 1.08 -6.61 -7.95
N ARG A 52 0.46 -7.54 -7.23
CA ARG A 52 0.51 -8.98 -7.56
C ARG A 52 -0.19 -9.25 -8.90
N PRO A 53 -1.44 -8.80 -9.14
CA PRO A 53 -2.11 -9.01 -10.43
C PRO A 53 -1.41 -8.35 -11.63
N GLN A 54 -0.58 -7.34 -11.39
CA GLN A 54 0.17 -6.63 -12.44
C GLN A 54 1.65 -7.00 -12.50
N ASN A 55 2.08 -8.05 -11.80
CA ASN A 55 3.49 -8.47 -11.73
C ASN A 55 4.44 -7.29 -11.40
N GLY A 56 4.01 -6.40 -10.51
CA GLY A 56 4.79 -5.27 -10.02
C GLY A 56 4.89 -4.10 -11.00
N LYS A 57 4.24 -4.16 -12.17
CA LYS A 57 4.20 -3.08 -13.15
C LYS A 57 3.00 -2.18 -12.88
N ILE A 58 3.23 -1.09 -12.14
CA ILE A 58 2.19 -0.11 -11.79
C ILE A 58 2.45 1.19 -12.56
N PRO A 59 1.77 1.43 -13.69
CA PRO A 59 1.99 2.62 -14.53
C PRO A 59 1.82 3.94 -13.76
N LEU A 60 0.88 3.96 -12.81
CA LEU A 60 0.62 5.11 -11.93
C LEU A 60 1.82 5.52 -11.06
N VAL A 61 2.66 4.56 -10.68
CA VAL A 61 3.82 4.79 -9.79
C VAL A 61 5.08 4.98 -10.62
N ASN A 62 5.39 4.04 -11.50
CA ASN A 62 6.53 4.14 -12.41
C ASN A 62 6.30 3.24 -13.63
N PRO A 63 5.97 3.79 -14.81
CA PRO A 63 5.66 2.99 -15.99
C PRO A 63 6.90 2.32 -16.61
N LYS A 64 8.12 2.73 -16.22
CA LYS A 64 9.37 2.23 -16.81
C LYS A 64 10.00 1.10 -16.02
N ARG A 65 9.50 0.78 -14.81
CA ARG A 65 10.14 -0.18 -13.91
C ARG A 65 9.13 -1.16 -13.31
N THR A 66 9.61 -2.38 -13.10
CA THR A 66 8.92 -3.36 -12.26
C THR A 66 9.30 -3.12 -10.80
N CYS A 67 8.34 -3.25 -9.89
CA CYS A 67 8.58 -3.12 -8.46
C CYS A 67 9.59 -4.16 -7.94
N GLU A 68 10.74 -3.71 -7.46
CA GLU A 68 11.81 -4.57 -6.93
C GLU A 68 11.41 -5.31 -5.66
N ILE A 69 10.51 -4.74 -4.85
CA ILE A 69 10.03 -5.41 -3.62
C ILE A 69 9.28 -6.69 -3.97
N LEU A 70 8.39 -6.65 -4.97
CA LEU A 70 7.67 -7.85 -5.42
C LEU A 70 8.64 -8.90 -5.98
N LEU A 71 9.62 -8.47 -6.78
CA LEU A 71 10.65 -9.40 -7.31
C LEU A 71 11.45 -10.06 -6.17
N CYS A 72 11.78 -9.29 -5.13
CA CYS A 72 12.50 -9.78 -3.97
C CYS A 72 11.68 -10.80 -3.17
N THR A 73 10.41 -10.54 -2.89
CA THR A 73 9.54 -11.48 -2.16
C THR A 73 9.30 -12.75 -2.95
N ASN A 74 9.10 -12.65 -4.27
CA ASN A 74 9.00 -13.82 -5.15
C ASN A 74 10.27 -14.68 -5.12
N LYS A 75 11.46 -14.05 -5.18
CA LYS A 75 12.74 -14.77 -5.11
C LYS A 75 12.96 -15.46 -3.76
N LYS A 76 12.48 -14.85 -2.68
CA LYS A 76 12.58 -15.37 -1.31
C LYS A 76 11.44 -16.32 -0.93
N GLU A 77 10.45 -16.51 -1.82
CA GLU A 77 9.28 -17.35 -1.60
C GLU A 77 8.49 -16.97 -0.33
N ILE A 78 8.40 -15.67 -0.07
CA ILE A 78 7.62 -15.08 1.03
C ILE A 78 6.49 -14.23 0.47
N ASP A 79 5.42 -14.07 1.25
CA ASP A 79 4.30 -13.24 0.88
C ASP A 79 4.50 -11.79 1.27
N PHE A 80 5.05 -11.54 2.45
CA PHE A 80 5.18 -10.19 2.99
C PHE A 80 6.59 -9.92 3.47
N CYS A 81 7.03 -8.66 3.33
CA CYS A 81 8.39 -8.29 3.72
C CYS A 81 8.67 -8.54 5.21
N HIS A 82 7.67 -8.56 6.10
CA HIS A 82 7.87 -8.82 7.52
C HIS A 82 8.29 -10.28 7.86
N GLU A 83 8.14 -11.19 6.89
CA GLU A 83 8.55 -12.60 6.94
C GLU A 83 10.03 -12.77 6.54
N CYS A 84 10.66 -11.74 5.99
CA CYS A 84 12.08 -11.76 5.64
C CYS A 84 12.96 -11.59 6.89
N ASP A 85 14.03 -12.38 7.00
CA ASP A 85 15.01 -12.25 8.10
C ASP A 85 15.71 -10.88 8.13
N ASP A 86 15.90 -10.26 6.96
CA ASP A 86 16.48 -8.92 6.82
C ASP A 86 15.47 -7.79 7.14
N PHE A 87 14.26 -8.09 7.62
CA PHE A 87 13.27 -7.05 7.92
C PHE A 87 13.48 -6.42 9.30
N PRO A 88 13.47 -5.06 9.40
CA PRO A 88 13.32 -4.08 8.33
C PRO A 88 14.60 -3.89 7.50
N CYS A 89 14.45 -3.68 6.19
CA CYS A 89 15.58 -3.40 5.29
C CYS A 89 15.60 -1.95 4.80
N GLU A 90 16.74 -1.54 4.22
CA GLU A 90 17.00 -0.18 3.74
C GLU A 90 15.96 0.39 2.77
N ARG A 91 15.21 -0.47 2.05
CA ARG A 91 14.16 -0.06 1.10
C ARG A 91 12.97 0.63 1.77
N PHE A 92 12.87 0.56 3.09
CA PHE A 92 11.81 1.17 3.88
C PHE A 92 12.27 2.40 4.67
N GLN A 93 13.45 2.95 4.36
CA GLN A 93 13.86 4.27 4.86
C GLN A 93 12.82 5.34 4.48
N PRO A 94 12.37 6.17 5.44
CA PRO A 94 11.41 7.23 5.16
C PRO A 94 12.08 8.41 4.44
N TYR A 95 11.33 9.09 3.57
CA TYR A 95 11.77 10.30 2.88
C TYR A 95 10.92 11.48 3.37
N ALA A 96 11.56 12.46 4.00
CA ALA A 96 10.87 13.57 4.66
C ALA A 96 10.06 14.45 3.70
N ASP A 97 10.56 14.67 2.48
CA ASP A 97 9.92 15.47 1.43
C ASP A 97 8.73 14.75 0.77
N GLN A 98 8.70 13.41 0.87
CA GLN A 98 7.64 12.56 0.33
C GLN A 98 6.72 12.00 1.43
N ALA A 99 6.71 12.67 2.59
CA ALA A 99 5.93 12.28 3.78
C ALA A 99 4.41 12.21 3.57
N HIS A 100 3.89 12.72 2.44
CA HIS A 100 2.46 12.71 2.14
C HIS A 100 2.01 11.44 1.38
N PHE A 101 2.94 10.69 0.77
CA PHE A 101 2.58 9.49 0.03
C PHE A 101 2.26 8.34 0.98
N PRO A 102 1.32 7.43 0.64
CA PRO A 102 1.01 6.26 1.45
C PRO A 102 2.21 5.32 1.70
N HIS A 103 3.33 5.54 1.00
CA HIS A 103 4.57 4.80 1.16
C HIS A 103 5.08 4.77 2.61
N ASN A 104 4.85 5.82 3.40
CA ASN A 104 5.35 5.81 4.79
C ASN A 104 4.49 4.99 5.75
N THR A 105 3.28 4.57 5.35
CA THR A 105 2.47 3.64 6.15
C THR A 105 3.01 2.21 6.11
N LYS A 106 3.81 1.87 5.08
CA LYS A 106 4.28 0.51 4.81
C LYS A 106 4.91 -0.18 6.01
N MET A 107 5.83 0.52 6.68
CA MET A 107 6.52 -0.01 7.84
C MET A 107 5.57 -0.31 8.99
N TYR A 108 4.68 0.62 9.29
CA TYR A 108 3.71 0.42 10.35
C TYR A 108 2.74 -0.72 10.01
N GLN A 109 2.25 -0.79 8.76
CA GLN A 109 1.40 -1.88 8.30
C GLN A 109 2.10 -3.25 8.44
N LEU A 110 3.35 -3.38 7.99
CA LEU A 110 4.13 -4.62 8.10
C LEU A 110 4.40 -5.02 9.56
N CYS A 111 4.69 -4.07 10.44
CA CYS A 111 4.83 -4.34 11.87
C CYS A 111 3.52 -4.85 12.49
N MET A 112 2.38 -4.28 12.09
CA MET A 112 1.07 -4.71 12.57
C MET A 112 0.69 -6.09 12.03
N MET A 113 0.97 -6.39 10.76
CA MET A 113 0.83 -7.75 10.22
C MET A 113 1.67 -8.75 10.99
N LYS A 114 2.95 -8.44 11.26
CA LYS A 114 3.86 -9.31 12.04
C LYS A 114 3.35 -9.54 13.47
N LYS A 115 2.77 -8.53 14.09
CA LYS A 115 2.26 -8.58 15.47
C LYS A 115 0.96 -9.37 15.58
N LEU A 116 0.03 -9.18 14.65
CA LEU A 116 -1.35 -9.66 14.76
C LEU A 116 -1.65 -10.90 13.91
N GLY A 117 -0.81 -11.18 12.91
CA GLY A 117 -1.17 -12.06 11.80
C GLY A 117 -1.87 -11.30 10.68
N PHE A 118 -1.85 -11.87 9.47
CA PHE A 118 -2.37 -11.23 8.27
C PHE A 118 -3.89 -11.00 8.34
N GLU A 119 -4.65 -12.00 8.77
CA GLU A 119 -6.11 -11.98 8.80
C GLU A 119 -6.62 -10.91 9.75
N ALA A 120 -6.13 -10.91 10.98
CA ALA A 120 -6.52 -9.93 11.99
C ALA A 120 -6.15 -8.50 11.56
N TRP A 121 -4.98 -8.33 10.94
CA TRP A 121 -4.57 -7.05 10.36
C TRP A 121 -5.50 -6.59 9.24
N ALA A 122 -5.83 -7.48 8.30
CA ALA A 122 -6.64 -7.14 7.13
C ALA A 122 -8.06 -6.74 7.54
N GLU A 123 -8.63 -7.42 8.53
CA GLU A 123 -9.98 -7.16 9.03
C GLU A 123 -10.05 -5.88 9.88
N ASN A 124 -9.11 -5.66 10.80
CA ASN A 124 -9.28 -4.67 11.87
C ASN A 124 -8.38 -3.45 11.77
N ASN A 125 -7.25 -3.53 11.06
CA ASN A 125 -6.20 -2.50 11.17
C ASN A 125 -5.85 -1.84 9.83
N ALA A 126 -5.86 -2.60 8.73
CA ALA A 126 -5.40 -2.14 7.43
C ALA A 126 -6.07 -0.82 7.00
N ALA A 127 -7.40 -0.76 7.07
CA ALA A 127 -8.22 0.41 6.75
C ALA A 127 -7.93 1.58 7.69
N GLN A 128 -7.97 1.32 8.99
CA GLN A 128 -7.79 2.33 10.02
C GLN A 128 -6.44 3.04 9.88
N ILE A 129 -5.36 2.27 9.68
CA ILE A 129 -4.01 2.81 9.50
C ILE A 129 -3.95 3.67 8.23
N TRP A 130 -4.52 3.17 7.14
CA TRP A 130 -4.56 3.85 5.85
C TRP A 130 -5.34 5.17 5.89
N ASP A 131 -6.46 5.20 6.60
CA ASP A 131 -7.29 6.40 6.72
C ASP A 131 -6.69 7.40 7.70
N THR A 132 -6.24 6.94 8.88
CA THR A 132 -5.62 7.80 9.90
C THR A 132 -4.48 8.63 9.31
N TYR A 133 -3.58 7.97 8.57
CA TYR A 133 -2.43 8.63 7.94
C TYR A 133 -2.83 9.74 6.94
N ARG A 134 -3.99 9.63 6.30
CA ARG A 134 -4.43 10.55 5.24
C ARG A 134 -5.40 11.62 5.71
N THR A 135 -6.12 11.38 6.81
CA THR A 135 -7.24 12.24 7.22
C THR A 135 -7.05 12.88 8.58
N VAL A 136 -6.22 12.32 9.46
CA VAL A 136 -6.01 12.87 10.80
C VAL A 136 -4.83 13.84 10.76
N PRO A 137 -5.06 15.14 11.04
CA PRO A 137 -3.96 16.09 11.10
C PRO A 137 -3.07 15.80 12.31
N PHE A 138 -1.80 16.13 12.17
CA PHE A 138 -0.86 16.15 13.28
C PHE A 138 -1.38 17.10 14.38
N SER A 139 -1.43 16.59 15.62
CA SER A 139 -1.63 17.38 16.84
C SER A 139 -0.81 16.74 17.95
N PHE A 140 -0.21 17.56 18.83
CA PHE A 140 0.48 17.08 20.01
C PHE A 140 -0.43 16.24 20.92
N ASP A 141 -1.73 16.54 20.96
CA ASP A 141 -2.73 15.78 21.73
C ASP A 141 -2.85 14.32 21.27
N ASN A 142 -2.58 14.03 19.98
CA ASN A 142 -2.79 12.73 19.38
C ASN A 142 -1.55 11.82 19.37
N ILE A 143 -0.38 12.34 19.75
CA ILE A 143 0.90 11.62 19.65
C ILE A 143 1.50 11.24 21.00
N LEU A 144 0.71 11.33 22.08
CA LEU A 144 1.12 10.97 23.45
C LEU A 144 2.35 11.76 23.92
N TYR A 145 2.41 13.06 23.56
CA TYR A 145 3.39 14.02 24.08
C TYR A 145 2.74 15.00 25.04
#